data_AF-A0A0F9KUN8-F1
#
_entry.id   AF-A0A0F9KUN8-F1
#
_cell.length_a   1.000
_cell.length_b   1.000
_cell.length_c   1.000
_cell.angle_alpha   90.00
_cell.angle_beta   90.00
_cell.angle_gamma   90.00
#
_symmetry.space_group_name_H-M   'P 1'
#
loop_
_entity.id
_entity.type
_entity.pdbx_description
1 polymer ?
#
loop_
_entity_poly.entity_id
_entity_poly.type
_entity_poly.pdbx_seq_one_letter_code
_entity_poly.pdbx_strand_id
1 'polypeptide(L)' 'MKSLITRIKNPLIEKFIKGTEYTIDGVGNLDGSLIGLVLRKRLKVKGGISIIGVTEHNNEIINLCKKICKYIKPRGFF' A
#
# COMPACT_ATOMS: atom_id res chain seq x y z
N MET A 1 -25.87 -10.08 17.76
CA MET A 1 -24.88 -10.11 16.66
C MET A 1 -23.50 -9.87 17.28
N LYS A 2 -22.58 -10.85 17.31
CA LYS A 2 -21.25 -10.66 17.93
C LYS A 2 -20.40 -9.74 17.05
N SER A 3 -19.84 -8.69 17.66
CA SER A 3 -18.92 -7.75 16.99
C SER A 3 -17.71 -8.48 16.41
N LEU A 4 -17.29 -8.14 15.19
CA LEU A 4 -16.07 -8.66 14.55
C LEU A 4 -14.82 -8.48 15.45
N ILE A 5 -14.82 -7.43 16.28
CA ILE A 5 -13.73 -7.12 17.22
C ILE A 5 -13.52 -8.28 18.22
N THR A 6 -14.59 -8.93 18.66
CA THR A 6 -14.50 -10.06 19.61
C THR A 6 -13.98 -11.36 18.99
N ARG A 7 -13.84 -11.41 17.65
CA ARG A 7 -13.41 -12.60 16.89
C ARG A 7 -11.96 -12.50 16.38
N ILE A 8 -11.35 -11.32 16.45
CA ILE A 8 -10.00 -11.06 15.94
C ILE A 8 -9.05 -10.92 17.13
N LYS A 9 -7.98 -11.72 17.17
CA LYS A 9 -6.92 -11.58 18.17
C LYS A 9 -6.12 -10.30 17.86
N ASN A 10 -6.08 -9.36 18.82
CA ASN A 10 -5.38 -8.07 18.72
C ASN A 10 -5.82 -7.22 17.51
N PRO A 11 -7.06 -6.73 17.46
CA PRO A 11 -7.56 -5.94 16.34
C PRO A 11 -6.85 -4.57 16.26
N LEU A 12 -6.47 -4.15 15.05
CA LEU A 12 -6.10 -2.77 14.78
C LEU A 12 -7.38 -1.96 14.56
N ILE A 13 -7.63 -0.98 15.41
CA ILE A 13 -8.78 -0.07 15.29
C ILE A 13 -8.26 1.27 14.79
N GLU A 14 -8.74 1.69 13.63
CA GLU A 14 -8.35 2.95 13.00
C GLU A 14 -9.56 3.76 12.59
N LYS A 15 -9.35 5.07 12.42
CA LYS A 15 -10.38 5.96 11.88
C LYS A 15 -10.62 5.61 10.42
N PHE A 16 -11.88 5.53 10.00
CA PHE A 16 -12.21 5.42 8.58
C PHE A 16 -11.77 6.69 7.82
N ILE A 17 -10.88 6.52 6.84
CA ILE A 17 -10.38 7.59 5.99
C ILE A 17 -11.08 7.53 4.63
N LYS A 18 -11.58 8.68 4.18
CA LYS A 18 -12.09 8.87 2.81
C LYS A 18 -11.00 9.50 1.95
N GLY A 19 -10.93 9.12 0.69
CA GLY A 19 -9.98 9.72 -0.25
C GLY A 19 -9.71 8.84 -1.46
N THR A 20 -8.74 9.26 -2.26
CA THR A 20 -8.22 8.44 -3.34
C THR A 20 -7.28 7.38 -2.77
N GLU A 21 -7.53 6.12 -3.10
CA GLU A 21 -6.67 5.01 -2.67
C GLU A 21 -5.62 4.71 -3.76
N TYR A 22 -4.37 4.55 -3.33
CA TYR A 22 -3.24 4.19 -4.18
C TYR A 22 -2.60 2.90 -3.68
N THR A 23 -2.12 2.09 -4.61
CA THR A 23 -1.21 0.97 -4.35
C THR A 23 0.10 1.24 -5.07
N ILE A 24 1.21 0.88 -4.44
CA ILE A 24 2.50 0.78 -5.11
C ILE A 24 2.81 -0.70 -5.33
N ASP A 25 3.37 -1.01 -6.48
CA ASP A 25 4.03 -2.29 -6.72
C ASP A 25 5.52 -1.99 -6.85
N GLY A 26 6.32 -2.51 -5.93
CA GLY A 26 7.72 -2.17 -5.78
C GLY A 26 8.63 -3.38 -5.83
N VAL A 27 9.91 -3.14 -6.12
CA VAL A 27 10.94 -4.17 -6.01
C VAL A 27 12.19 -3.61 -5.34
N GLY A 28 12.59 -4.26 -4.25
CA GLY A 28 13.85 -4.00 -3.56
C GLY A 28 14.91 -5.01 -3.96
N ASN A 29 16.17 -4.58 -3.98
CA ASN A 29 17.30 -5.48 -4.20
C ASN A 29 17.60 -6.30 -2.92
N LEU A 30 18.68 -7.08 -2.94
CA LEU A 30 19.08 -7.91 -1.79
C LEU A 30 19.63 -7.10 -0.60
N ASP A 31 20.14 -5.89 -0.83
CA ASP A 31 20.61 -4.99 0.24
C ASP A 31 19.49 -4.19 0.91
N GLY A 32 18.27 -4.25 0.35
CA GLY A 32 17.09 -3.56 0.85
C GLY A 32 16.87 -2.18 0.22
N SER A 33 17.65 -1.80 -0.78
CA SER A 33 17.44 -0.57 -1.56
C SER A 33 16.36 -0.77 -2.61
N LEU A 34 15.51 0.24 -2.76
CA LEU A 34 14.46 0.27 -3.78
C LEU A 34 15.09 0.34 -5.18
N ILE A 35 14.80 -0.63 -6.03
CA ILE A 35 15.19 -0.63 -7.46
C ILE A 35 14.17 0.18 -8.27
N GLY A 36 12.89 -0.04 -8.02
CA GLY A 36 11.81 0.59 -8.78
C GLY A 36 10.46 0.42 -8.10
N LEU A 37 9.53 1.28 -8.50
CA LEU A 37 8.13 1.19 -8.10
C LEU A 37 7.21 1.71 -9.20
N VAL A 38 5.99 1.22 -9.21
CA VAL A 38 4.89 1.69 -10.05
C VAL A 38 3.74 2.10 -9.14
N LEU A 39 3.23 3.31 -9.34
CA LEU A 39 2.09 3.82 -8.61
C LEU A 39 0.80 3.56 -9.39
N ARG A 40 -0.20 2.98 -8.72
CA ARG A 40 -1.50 2.68 -9.30
C ARG A 40 -2.63 3.26 -8.45
N LYS A 41 -3.40 4.15 -9.04
CA LYS A 41 -4.67 4.66 -8.47
C LYS A 41 -5.73 3.56 -8.56
N ARG A 42 -6.44 3.29 -7.47
CA ARG A 42 -7.49 2.25 -7.40
C ARG A 42 -8.84 2.90 -7.69
N LEU A 43 -9.36 2.68 -8.89
CA LEU A 43 -10.63 3.26 -9.36
C LEU A 43 -11.83 2.46 -8.87
N LYS A 44 -11.69 1.14 -8.71
CA LYS A 44 -12.75 0.26 -8.19
C LYS A 44 -12.16 -0.83 -7.31
N VAL A 45 -12.70 -0.97 -6.10
CA VAL A 45 -12.26 -1.97 -5.11
C VAL A 45 -13.44 -2.85 -4.70
N LYS A 46 -13.23 -4.16 -4.62
CA LYS A 46 -14.22 -5.13 -4.13
C LYS A 46 -13.54 -6.07 -3.14
N GLY A 47 -14.02 -6.09 -1.89
CA GLY A 47 -13.45 -6.95 -0.84
C GLY A 47 -11.96 -6.71 -0.57
N GLY A 48 -11.49 -5.46 -0.66
CA GLY A 48 -10.08 -5.11 -0.50
C GLY A 48 -9.20 -5.34 -1.75
N ILE A 49 -9.75 -5.91 -2.83
CA ILE A 49 -9.04 -6.16 -4.08
C ILE A 49 -9.31 -5.04 -5.07
N SER A 50 -8.25 -4.48 -5.66
CA SER A 50 -8.36 -3.52 -6.76
C SER A 50 -8.80 -4.25 -8.03
N ILE A 51 -10.02 -3.96 -8.49
CA ILE A 51 -10.60 -4.54 -9.70
C ILE A 51 -10.30 -3.68 -10.93
N ILE A 52 -10.25 -2.35 -10.73
CA ILE A 52 -9.94 -1.40 -11.79
C ILE A 52 -8.96 -0.38 -11.22
N GLY A 53 -7.87 -0.13 -11.94
CA GLY A 53 -6.90 0.87 -11.57
C GLY A 53 -6.24 1.51 -12.80
N VAL A 54 -5.54 2.61 -12.56
CA VAL A 54 -4.77 3.31 -13.59
C VAL A 54 -3.39 3.65 -13.04
N THR A 55 -2.36 3.38 -13.84
CA THR A 55 -1.00 3.79 -13.50
C THR A 55 -0.91 5.31 -13.61
N GLU A 56 -0.39 5.95 -12.56
CA GLU A 56 -0.28 7.40 -12.47
C GLU A 56 1.12 7.79 -12.02
N HIS A 57 1.70 8.80 -12.64
CA HIS A 57 2.97 9.35 -12.19
C HIS A 57 2.71 10.52 -11.25
N ASN A 58 3.01 10.34 -9.95
CA ASN A 58 2.87 11.38 -8.94
C ASN A 58 4.11 11.45 -8.05
N ASN A 59 4.90 12.51 -8.22
CA ASN A 59 6.19 12.68 -7.53
C ASN A 59 6.07 12.78 -6.01
N GLU A 60 5.00 13.35 -5.47
CA GLU A 60 4.80 13.47 -4.03
C GLU A 60 4.68 12.09 -3.39
N ILE A 61 3.80 11.24 -3.95
CA ILE A 61 3.60 9.87 -3.49
C ILE A 61 4.86 9.04 -3.70
N ILE A 62 5.50 9.15 -4.88
CA ILE A 62 6.75 8.43 -5.18
C ILE A 62 7.84 8.77 -4.14
N ASN A 63 8.00 10.05 -3.79
CA ASN A 63 9.01 10.48 -2.82
C ASN A 63 8.69 10.01 -1.40
N LEU A 64 7.40 10.00 -1.02
CA LEU A 64 6.95 9.41 0.24
C LEU A 64 7.29 7.91 0.30
N CYS A 65 6.99 7.17 -0.75
CA CYS A 65 7.30 5.74 -0.83
C CYS A 65 8.81 5.47 -0.76
N LYS A 66 9.64 6.27 -1.45
CA LYS A 66 11.11 6.19 -1.34
C LYS A 66 11.59 6.40 0.10
N LYS A 67 11.01 7.39 0.80
CA LYS A 67 11.33 7.65 2.22
C LYS A 67 10.99 6.44 3.10
N ILE A 68 9.80 5.86 2.92
CA ILE A 68 9.37 4.66 3.66
C ILE A 68 10.30 3.47 3.38
N CYS A 69 10.60 3.20 2.10
CA CYS A 69 11.45 2.08 1.70
C CYS A 69 12.87 2.19 2.28
N LYS A 70 13.39 3.41 2.48
CA LYS A 70 14.68 3.62 3.15
C LYS A 70 14.72 3.07 4.59
N TYR A 71 13.58 3.10 5.29
CA TYR A 71 13.46 2.58 6.66
C TYR A 71 13.09 1.10 6.69
N ILE A 72 12.13 0.67 5.86
CA ILE A 72 11.66 -0.72 5.83
C ILE A 72 12.69 -1.66 5.21
N LYS A 73 13.48 -1.17 4.26
CA LYS A 73 14.49 -1.93 3.49
C LYS A 73 13.92 -3.21 2.85
N PRO A 74 12.87 -3.09 2.01
CA PRO A 74 12.22 -4.25 1.41
C PRO A 74 13.19 -5.00 0.49
N ARG A 75 13.09 -6.33 0.45
CA ARG A 75 13.85 -7.20 -0.46
C ARG A 75 12.87 -7.99 -1.32
N GLY A 76 13.09 -8.01 -2.64
CA GLY A 76 12.18 -8.65 -3.58
C GLY A 76 10.93 -7.80 -3.88
N PHE A 77 9.91 -8.45 -4.44
CA PHE A 77 8.63 -7.81 -4.81
C PHE A 77 7.75 -7.56 -3.59
N PHE A 78 7.09 -6.40 -3.57
CA PHE A 78 6.13 -6.01 -2.56
C PHE A 78 5.03 -5.11 -3.12
#